data_AF-A0AAP5BNY5-F1
#
_entry.id   AF-A0AAP5BNY5-F1
#
_cell.length_a   1.000
_cell.length_b   1.000
_cell.length_c   1.000
_cell.angle_alpha   90.00
_cell.angle_beta   90.00
_cell.angle_gamma   90.00
#
_symmetry.space_group_name_H-M   'P 1'
#
loop_
_entity.id
_entity.type
_entity.pdbx_description
1 polymer ?
#
loop_
_entity_poly.entity_id
_entity_poly.type
_entity_poly.pdbx_seq_one_letter_code
_entity_poly.pdbx_strand_id
1 'polypeptide(L)'
;MSISVTAYNGRREPLTYKPWLRVQDVPSRGRSRKVHGLKTGRIHHVLSDLEYAYLLALEFSERVVDIREQFPLFPIAPIQECARRHNIRYPRYAGTQVPYVMTTDFVVSLRTDDGSLREFARTVKYEDELSPGRSLTRTLEKLELERSYWMARDIDWKIVTQRSVAPALARNLIWLYAGAQVEGGLQASDLQARFVECLDEAGTHDRTLSSLLRAVSYRLNLAYSDAVRLFKHLVWNKVILVDLSTPMLLTSQAPTLRVLPADASSVKRAA
;
A
#
# COMPACT_ATOMS: atom_id res chain seq x y z
N MET A 1 -22.94 -17.88 -9.97
CA MET A 1 -22.53 -16.63 -9.30
C MET A 1 -21.55 -15.91 -10.21
N SER A 2 -22.05 -14.92 -10.93
CA SER A 2 -21.26 -14.06 -11.80
C SER A 2 -20.35 -13.21 -10.92
N ILE A 3 -19.06 -13.51 -10.87
CA ILE A 3 -18.07 -12.57 -10.35
C ILE A 3 -17.90 -11.55 -11.46
N SER A 4 -18.52 -10.38 -11.29
CA SER A 4 -18.39 -9.28 -12.24
C SER A 4 -16.91 -8.92 -12.39
N VAL A 5 -16.34 -9.29 -13.52
CA VAL A 5 -15.07 -8.80 -14.02
C VAL A 5 -15.44 -7.72 -15.03
N THR A 6 -14.89 -6.52 -14.85
CA THR A 6 -14.78 -5.37 -15.78
C THR A 6 -15.65 -4.13 -15.51
N ALA A 7 -14.96 -2.98 -15.68
CA ALA A 7 -15.39 -1.64 -16.08
C ALA A 7 -15.53 -0.58 -14.98
N TYR A 8 -14.59 0.37 -15.02
CA TYR A 8 -14.65 1.67 -14.38
C TYR A 8 -15.72 2.54 -15.04
N ASN A 9 -16.71 2.96 -14.27
CA ASN A 9 -17.53 4.11 -14.65
C ASN A 9 -16.91 5.32 -13.96
N GLY A 10 -16.66 6.41 -14.71
CA GLY A 10 -15.98 7.64 -14.26
C GLY A 10 -16.71 8.45 -13.17
N ARG A 11 -17.41 7.80 -12.26
CA ARG A 11 -18.04 8.35 -11.06
C ARG A 11 -17.53 7.54 -9.86
N ARG A 12 -17.13 8.24 -8.81
CA ARG A 12 -16.60 7.69 -7.55
C ARG A 12 -17.66 6.87 -6.80
N GLU A 13 -18.09 5.73 -7.33
CA GLU A 13 -18.77 4.70 -6.56
C GLU A 13 -17.72 3.74 -5.97
N PRO A 14 -17.77 3.42 -4.67
CA PRO A 14 -16.88 2.42 -4.08
C PRO A 14 -17.11 1.08 -4.77
N LEU A 15 -16.06 0.56 -5.41
CA LEU A 15 -16.07 -0.74 -6.06
C LEU A 15 -16.53 -1.82 -5.07
N THR A 16 -17.50 -2.62 -5.46
CA THR A 16 -18.11 -3.76 -4.76
C THR A 16 -17.16 -4.95 -4.53
N TYR A 17 -15.85 -4.71 -4.61
CA TYR A 17 -14.84 -5.75 -4.53
C TYR A 17 -14.82 -6.41 -3.15
N LYS A 18 -14.81 -7.75 -3.15
CA LYS A 18 -14.64 -8.57 -1.96
C LYS A 18 -13.41 -9.46 -2.17
N PRO A 19 -12.42 -9.43 -1.26
CA PRO A 19 -11.25 -10.31 -1.36
C PRO A 19 -11.70 -11.77 -1.25
N TRP A 20 -10.98 -12.66 -1.93
CA TRP A 20 -11.25 -14.09 -1.86
C TRP A 20 -10.86 -14.68 -0.50
N LEU A 21 -9.72 -14.24 0.04
CA LEU A 21 -9.23 -14.62 1.36
C LEU A 21 -9.36 -13.45 2.32
N ARG A 22 -9.93 -13.72 3.49
CA ARG A 22 -10.01 -12.78 4.60
C ARG A 22 -9.12 -13.25 5.74
N VAL A 23 -8.89 -12.33 6.66
CA VAL A 23 -8.12 -12.55 7.90
C VAL A 23 -8.57 -13.79 8.68
N GLN A 24 -9.87 -14.11 8.68
CA GLN A 24 -10.42 -15.29 9.36
C GLN A 24 -10.32 -16.60 8.57
N ASP A 25 -10.03 -16.55 7.27
CA ASP A 25 -10.08 -17.72 6.39
C ASP A 25 -8.75 -18.50 6.35
N VAL A 26 -7.66 -17.89 6.84
CA VAL A 26 -6.31 -18.45 6.77
C VAL A 26 -5.66 -18.44 8.15
N PRO A 27 -5.18 -19.59 8.67
CA PRO A 27 -4.42 -19.62 9.91
C PRO A 27 -3.14 -18.80 9.74
N SER A 28 -2.99 -17.80 10.59
CA SER A 28 -1.90 -16.83 10.47
C SER A 28 -0.55 -17.51 10.76
N ARG A 29 0.37 -17.55 9.78
CA ARG A 29 1.79 -17.89 10.04
C ARG A 29 2.57 -16.69 10.61
N GLY A 30 1.97 -15.50 10.57
CA GLY A 30 2.48 -14.24 11.11
C GLY A 30 1.33 -13.38 11.63
N ARG A 31 1.34 -12.07 11.35
CA ARG A 31 0.27 -11.14 11.76
C ARG A 31 -0.58 -10.69 10.58
N SER A 32 -1.85 -11.06 10.61
CA SER A 32 -2.88 -10.58 9.69
C SER A 32 -3.58 -9.33 10.24
N ARG A 33 -4.13 -8.49 9.36
CA ARG A 33 -4.75 -7.20 9.73
C ARG A 33 -5.96 -6.88 8.85
N LYS A 34 -6.90 -6.14 9.45
CA LYS A 34 -7.93 -5.38 8.75
C LYS A 34 -7.48 -3.92 8.70
N VAL A 35 -7.44 -3.32 7.52
CA VAL A 35 -6.90 -1.97 7.30
C VAL A 35 -7.91 -1.13 6.53
N HIS A 36 -8.20 0.08 7.00
CA HIS A 36 -9.07 1.00 6.28
C HIS A 36 -8.36 1.56 5.04
N GLY A 37 -8.90 1.29 3.85
CA GLY A 37 -8.36 1.81 2.60
C GLY A 37 -8.78 3.25 2.39
N LEU A 38 -7.81 4.17 2.33
CA LEU A 38 -8.10 5.60 2.17
C LEU A 38 -8.55 5.91 0.74
N LYS A 39 -7.99 5.19 -0.24
CA LYS A 39 -8.38 5.32 -1.65
C LYS A 39 -9.71 4.64 -1.96
N THR A 40 -9.94 3.47 -1.37
CA THR A 40 -11.06 2.59 -1.72
C THR A 40 -12.28 2.75 -0.83
N GLY A 41 -12.10 3.30 0.38
CA GLY A 41 -13.12 3.36 1.43
C GLY A 41 -13.49 2.01 2.03
N ARG A 42 -12.81 0.92 1.64
CA ARG A 42 -13.10 -0.45 2.11
C ARG A 42 -12.15 -0.86 3.24
N ILE A 43 -12.52 -1.94 3.94
CA ILE A 43 -11.58 -2.63 4.82
C ILE A 43 -10.81 -3.67 3.99
N HIS A 44 -9.51 -3.43 3.79
CA HIS A 44 -8.60 -4.38 3.19
C HIS A 44 -8.22 -5.50 4.17
N HIS A 45 -8.04 -6.71 3.66
CA HIS A 45 -7.56 -7.87 4.40
C HIS A 45 -6.16 -8.26 3.95
N VAL A 46 -5.15 -7.99 4.80
CA VAL A 46 -3.76 -8.39 4.55
C VAL A 46 -3.35 -9.48 5.54
N LEU A 47 -2.60 -10.46 5.05
CA LEU A 47 -2.32 -11.72 5.73
C LEU A 47 -0.87 -11.81 6.26
N SER A 48 -0.05 -10.79 6.02
CA SER A 48 1.32 -10.69 6.53
C SER A 48 1.77 -9.24 6.82
N ASP A 49 2.89 -9.10 7.54
CA ASP A 49 3.51 -7.79 7.78
C ASP A 49 4.06 -7.15 6.49
N LEU A 50 4.57 -7.97 5.55
CA LEU A 50 5.05 -7.49 4.26
C LEU A 50 3.90 -7.04 3.36
N GLU A 51 2.78 -7.75 3.33
CA GLU A 51 1.57 -7.29 2.64
C GLU A 51 1.05 -5.97 3.22
N TYR A 52 1.08 -5.80 4.55
CA TYR A 52 0.70 -4.54 5.17
C TYR A 52 1.63 -3.39 4.76
N ALA A 53 2.94 -3.61 4.78
CA ALA A 53 3.91 -2.61 4.32
C ALA A 53 3.68 -2.24 2.85
N TYR A 54 3.41 -3.22 2.00
CA TYR A 54 3.13 -2.98 0.59
C TYR A 54 1.81 -2.24 0.36
N LEU A 55 0.74 -2.62 1.08
CA LEU A 55 -0.55 -1.90 1.03
C LEU A 55 -0.37 -0.42 1.36
N LEU A 56 0.40 -0.08 2.40
CA LEU A 56 0.63 1.32 2.75
C LEU A 56 1.44 2.07 1.69
N ALA A 57 2.40 1.41 1.03
CA ALA A 57 3.11 2.01 -0.10
C ALA A 57 2.16 2.31 -1.28
N LEU A 58 1.21 1.41 -1.55
CA LEU A 58 0.16 1.61 -2.55
C LEU A 58 -0.80 2.75 -2.16
N GLU A 59 -1.26 2.78 -0.91
CA GLU A 59 -2.12 3.85 -0.37
C GLU A 59 -1.44 5.23 -0.38
N PHE A 60 -0.12 5.27 -0.19
CA PHE A 60 0.64 6.51 -0.20
C PHE A 60 0.93 7.05 -1.61
N SER A 61 0.97 6.19 -2.63
CA SER A 61 1.24 6.59 -4.02
C SER A 61 0.07 7.39 -4.61
N GLU A 62 0.36 8.54 -5.22
CA GLU A 62 -0.68 9.36 -5.87
C GLU A 62 -1.16 8.76 -7.21
N ARG A 63 -0.35 7.90 -7.83
CA ARG A 63 -0.71 7.23 -9.10
C ARG A 63 -1.71 6.10 -8.91
N VAL A 64 -1.75 5.47 -7.74
CA VAL A 64 -2.66 4.36 -7.45
C VAL A 64 -4.07 4.88 -7.22
N VAL A 65 -5.05 4.30 -7.90
CA VAL A 65 -6.47 4.67 -7.81
C VAL A 65 -7.35 3.58 -7.23
N ASP A 66 -6.98 2.31 -7.36
CA ASP A 66 -7.70 1.18 -6.79
C ASP A 66 -6.74 0.05 -6.41
N ILE A 67 -7.11 -0.71 -5.38
CA ILE A 67 -6.32 -1.80 -4.79
C ILE A 67 -7.27 -2.96 -4.52
N ARG A 68 -7.02 -4.13 -5.12
CA ARG A 68 -7.80 -5.35 -4.92
C ARG A 68 -6.89 -6.44 -4.36
N GLU A 69 -6.99 -6.65 -3.06
CA GLU A 69 -6.18 -7.62 -2.33
C GLU A 69 -6.77 -9.02 -2.37
N GLN A 70 -5.93 -10.07 -2.41
CA GLN A 70 -6.39 -11.47 -2.42
C GLN A 70 -7.33 -11.75 -3.61
N PHE A 71 -6.91 -11.33 -4.81
CA PHE A 71 -7.68 -11.39 -6.05
C PHE A 71 -7.78 -12.83 -6.57
N PRO A 72 -8.98 -13.41 -6.69
CA PRO A 72 -9.13 -14.79 -7.13
C PRO A 72 -8.86 -14.94 -8.62
N LEU A 73 -8.10 -15.97 -8.98
CA LEU A 73 -7.77 -16.27 -10.37
C LEU A 73 -8.88 -17.13 -11.00
N PHE A 74 -9.71 -16.49 -11.83
CA PHE A 74 -10.81 -17.12 -12.54
C PHE A 74 -10.84 -16.75 -14.03
N PRO A 75 -11.31 -17.66 -14.91
CA PRO A 75 -11.68 -19.05 -14.63
C PRO A 75 -10.45 -19.92 -14.29
N ILE A 76 -10.67 -21.01 -13.54
CA ILE A 76 -9.59 -21.92 -13.08
C ILE A 76 -9.08 -22.85 -14.20
N ALA A 77 -9.94 -23.22 -15.15
CA ALA A 77 -9.61 -24.20 -16.18
C ALA A 77 -8.34 -23.87 -17.00
N PRO A 78 -8.11 -22.61 -17.45
CA PRO A 78 -6.85 -22.25 -18.10
C PRO A 78 -5.60 -22.46 -17.23
N ILE A 79 -5.72 -22.26 -15.92
CA ILE A 79 -4.61 -22.45 -14.96
C ILE A 79 -4.33 -23.94 -14.76
N GLN A 80 -5.37 -24.77 -14.70
CA GLN A 80 -5.22 -26.22 -14.64
C GLN A 80 -4.58 -26.80 -15.90
N GLU A 81 -4.94 -26.28 -17.08
CA GLU A 81 -4.32 -26.68 -18.34
C GLU A 81 -2.85 -26.25 -18.41
N CYS A 82 -2.52 -25.05 -17.91
CA CYS A 82 -1.13 -24.66 -17.70
C CYS A 82 -0.42 -25.65 -16.76
N ALA A 83 -1.00 -25.98 -15.62
CA ALA A 83 -0.42 -26.94 -14.68
C ALA A 83 -0.14 -28.30 -15.33
N ARG A 84 -1.06 -28.81 -16.14
CA ARG A 84 -0.87 -30.06 -16.91
C ARG A 84 0.29 -29.97 -17.90
N ARG A 85 0.37 -28.88 -18.68
CA ARG A 85 1.44 -28.67 -19.68
C ARG A 85 2.83 -28.58 -19.05
N HIS A 86 2.92 -28.00 -17.85
CA HIS A 86 4.18 -27.82 -17.12
C HIS A 86 4.48 -28.97 -16.13
N ASN A 87 3.66 -30.04 -16.11
CA ASN A 87 3.76 -31.14 -15.14
C ASN A 87 3.74 -30.68 -13.67
N ILE A 88 2.97 -29.64 -13.37
CA ILE A 88 2.80 -29.05 -12.05
C ILE A 88 1.54 -29.63 -11.40
N ARG A 89 1.64 -30.08 -10.14
CA ARG A 89 0.46 -30.48 -9.37
C ARG A 89 -0.40 -29.27 -9.00
N TYR A 90 -1.60 -29.17 -9.57
CA TYR A 90 -2.55 -28.11 -9.24
C TYR A 90 -2.98 -28.20 -7.76
N PRO A 91 -3.01 -27.08 -7.00
CA PRO A 91 -3.39 -27.08 -5.60
C PRO A 91 -4.86 -27.49 -5.38
N ARG A 92 -5.14 -28.15 -4.26
CA ARG A 92 -6.50 -28.58 -3.84
C ARG A 92 -6.75 -28.14 -2.40
N TYR A 93 -8.00 -27.91 -2.03
CA TYR A 93 -8.35 -27.68 -0.62
C TYR A 93 -7.99 -28.91 0.22
N ALA A 94 -7.40 -28.68 1.39
CA ALA A 94 -6.93 -29.74 2.28
C ALA A 94 -8.06 -30.75 2.59
N GLY A 95 -7.75 -32.04 2.49
CA GLY A 95 -8.72 -33.11 2.72
C GLY A 95 -9.77 -33.31 1.62
N THR A 96 -9.69 -32.62 0.48
CA THR A 96 -10.68 -32.71 -0.60
C THR A 96 -10.06 -32.92 -1.99
N GLN A 97 -10.91 -33.25 -2.97
CA GLN A 97 -10.54 -33.25 -4.39
C GLN A 97 -10.85 -31.92 -5.09
N VAL A 98 -11.40 -30.94 -4.35
CA VAL A 98 -11.83 -29.65 -4.91
C VAL A 98 -10.59 -28.82 -5.29
N PRO A 99 -10.47 -28.37 -6.55
CA PRO A 99 -9.39 -27.47 -6.97
C PRO A 99 -9.37 -26.22 -6.11
N TYR A 100 -8.18 -25.85 -5.62
CA TYR A 100 -7.99 -24.62 -4.85
C TYR A 100 -8.10 -23.41 -5.78
N VAL A 101 -8.83 -22.39 -5.34
CA VAL A 101 -8.86 -21.10 -6.04
C VAL A 101 -7.60 -20.33 -5.67
N MET A 102 -6.66 -20.25 -6.61
CA MET A 102 -5.46 -19.45 -6.43
C MET A 102 -5.81 -17.96 -6.36
N THR A 103 -5.01 -17.20 -5.62
CA THR A 103 -5.17 -15.76 -5.48
C THR A 103 -3.86 -15.05 -5.80
N THR A 104 -3.96 -13.82 -6.30
CA THR A 104 -2.86 -12.85 -6.32
C THR A 104 -3.02 -11.90 -5.14
N ASP A 105 -1.94 -11.60 -4.45
CA ASP A 105 -2.01 -10.78 -3.24
C ASP A 105 -2.52 -9.37 -3.51
N PHE A 106 -2.10 -8.73 -4.61
CA PHE A 106 -2.59 -7.42 -5.01
C PHE A 106 -2.76 -7.30 -6.52
N VAL A 107 -3.95 -6.88 -6.96
CA VAL A 107 -4.18 -6.32 -8.29
C VAL A 107 -4.44 -4.83 -8.12
N VAL A 108 -3.58 -4.02 -8.72
CA VAL A 108 -3.55 -2.58 -8.49
C VAL A 108 -3.82 -1.87 -9.80
N SER A 109 -4.64 -0.82 -9.72
CA SER A 109 -4.92 0.04 -10.86
C SER A 109 -4.23 1.38 -10.65
N LEU A 110 -3.39 1.76 -11.61
CA LEU A 110 -2.73 3.06 -11.64
C LEU A 110 -3.33 3.96 -12.72
N ARG A 111 -3.25 5.26 -12.47
CA ARG A 111 -3.41 6.28 -13.49
C ARG A 111 -2.05 6.62 -14.08
N THR A 112 -1.93 6.52 -15.40
CA THR A 112 -0.73 6.91 -16.15
C THR A 112 -0.75 8.39 -16.50
N ASP A 113 0.37 8.90 -17.02
CA ASP A 113 0.56 10.31 -17.32
C ASP A 113 -0.34 10.81 -18.46
N ASP A 114 -0.76 9.92 -19.35
CA ASP A 114 -1.77 10.15 -20.38
C ASP A 114 -3.22 10.11 -19.84
N GLY A 115 -3.40 9.87 -18.54
CA GLY A 115 -4.69 9.77 -17.87
C GLY A 115 -5.37 8.41 -17.97
N SER A 116 -4.83 7.47 -18.76
CA SER A 116 -5.36 6.11 -18.89
C SER A 116 -5.17 5.29 -17.61
N LEU A 117 -5.91 4.19 -17.50
CA LEU A 117 -5.79 3.26 -16.39
C LEU A 117 -5.02 2.02 -16.84
N ARG A 118 -4.01 1.64 -16.06
CA ARG A 118 -3.28 0.38 -16.24
C ARG A 118 -3.36 -0.46 -14.98
N GLU A 119 -3.48 -1.76 -15.17
CA GLU A 119 -3.50 -2.73 -14.08
C GLU A 119 -2.17 -3.48 -14.01
N PHE A 120 -1.75 -3.81 -12.79
CA PHE A 120 -0.63 -4.70 -12.54
C PHE A 120 -0.94 -5.64 -11.39
N ALA A 121 -0.31 -6.80 -11.40
CA ALA A 121 -0.48 -7.87 -10.45
C ALA A 121 0.80 -8.06 -9.62
N ARG A 122 0.67 -8.23 -8.31
CA ARG A 122 1.80 -8.40 -7.39
C ARG A 122 1.53 -9.52 -6.41
N THR A 123 2.49 -10.43 -6.34
CA THR A 123 2.55 -11.48 -5.32
C THR A 123 3.59 -11.10 -4.30
N VAL A 124 3.25 -11.16 -3.03
CA VAL A 124 4.13 -10.81 -1.93
C VAL A 124 4.80 -12.06 -1.39
N LYS A 125 6.13 -12.06 -1.39
CA LYS A 125 6.95 -13.16 -0.86
C LYS A 125 8.18 -12.63 -0.15
N TYR A 126 8.49 -13.19 1.00
CA TYR A 126 9.78 -12.95 1.62
C TYR A 126 10.89 -13.66 0.81
N GLU A 127 12.08 -13.07 0.77
CA GLU A 127 13.20 -13.65 -0.01
C GLU A 127 13.64 -15.04 0.49
N ASP A 128 13.45 -15.34 1.78
CA ASP A 128 13.74 -16.65 2.35
C ASP A 128 12.77 -17.72 1.81
N GLU A 129 11.52 -17.38 1.51
CA GLU A 129 10.57 -18.26 0.80
C GLU A 129 11.01 -18.59 -0.63
N LEU A 130 11.88 -17.75 -1.21
CA LEU A 130 12.45 -17.92 -2.56
C LEU A 130 13.88 -18.49 -2.54
N SER A 131 14.43 -18.75 -1.35
CA SER A 131 15.76 -19.31 -1.18
C SER A 131 15.75 -20.85 -1.23
N PRO A 132 16.88 -21.51 -1.57
CA PRO A 132 16.96 -22.97 -1.61
C PRO A 132 16.48 -23.62 -0.30
N GLY A 133 15.45 -24.46 -0.41
CA GLY A 133 14.84 -25.11 0.74
C GLY A 133 13.75 -26.09 0.32
N ARG A 134 13.21 -26.85 1.29
CA ARG A 134 12.23 -27.94 1.03
C ARG A 134 10.94 -27.46 0.34
N SER A 135 10.58 -26.19 0.50
CA SER A 135 9.37 -25.60 -0.07
C SER A 135 9.59 -24.81 -1.36
N LEU A 136 10.84 -24.63 -1.81
CA LEU A 136 11.16 -23.74 -2.94
C LEU A 136 10.47 -24.19 -4.22
N THR A 137 10.65 -25.46 -4.62
CA THR A 137 10.04 -26.02 -5.84
C THR A 137 8.54 -25.78 -5.85
N ARG A 138 7.86 -26.09 -4.73
CA ARG A 138 6.40 -25.92 -4.65
C ARG A 138 5.97 -24.45 -4.71
N THR A 139 6.81 -23.54 -4.22
CA THR A 139 6.56 -22.10 -4.28
C THR A 139 6.70 -21.61 -5.71
N LEU A 140 7.79 -21.96 -6.40
CA LEU A 140 8.05 -21.59 -7.80
C LEU A 140 6.97 -22.15 -8.74
N GLU A 141 6.53 -23.38 -8.53
CA GLU A 141 5.41 -23.96 -9.28
C GLU A 141 4.14 -23.11 -9.21
N LYS A 142 3.74 -22.68 -8.00
CA LYS A 142 2.54 -21.85 -7.82
C LYS A 142 2.71 -20.48 -8.46
N LEU A 143 3.89 -19.88 -8.30
CA LEU A 143 4.25 -18.60 -8.90
C LEU A 143 4.21 -18.68 -10.44
N GLU A 144 4.64 -19.79 -11.03
CA GLU A 144 4.60 -19.98 -12.49
C GLU A 144 3.17 -20.08 -13.03
N LEU A 145 2.27 -20.76 -12.31
CA LEU A 145 0.85 -20.81 -12.67
C LEU A 145 0.20 -19.43 -12.62
N GLU A 146 0.50 -18.66 -11.59
CA GLU A 146 0.01 -17.30 -11.42
C GLU A 146 0.57 -16.35 -12.50
N ARG A 147 1.89 -16.39 -12.74
CA ARG A 147 2.56 -15.64 -13.81
C ARG A 147 1.92 -15.94 -15.17
N SER A 148 1.74 -17.22 -15.49
CA SER A 148 1.12 -17.66 -16.74
C SER A 148 -0.30 -17.14 -16.91
N TYR A 149 -1.09 -17.08 -15.82
CA TYR A 149 -2.44 -16.55 -15.83
C TYR A 149 -2.49 -15.06 -16.21
N TRP A 150 -1.59 -14.24 -15.65
CA TRP A 150 -1.54 -12.80 -15.90
C TRP A 150 -0.90 -12.44 -17.23
N MET A 151 0.15 -13.16 -17.63
CA MET A 151 0.78 -12.97 -18.95
C MET A 151 -0.19 -13.24 -20.10
N ALA A 152 -1.05 -14.25 -19.98
CA ALA A 152 -2.09 -14.52 -20.97
C ALA A 152 -3.14 -13.40 -21.08
N ARG A 153 -3.14 -12.43 -20.17
CA ARG A 153 -4.04 -11.26 -20.11
C ARG A 153 -3.31 -9.93 -20.35
N ASP A 154 -2.03 -9.98 -20.70
CA ASP A 154 -1.17 -8.80 -20.88
C ASP A 154 -1.12 -7.90 -19.63
N ILE A 155 -1.16 -8.50 -18.43
CA ILE A 155 -1.02 -7.80 -17.16
C ILE A 155 0.38 -8.02 -16.59
N ASP A 156 1.06 -6.92 -16.25
CA ASP A 156 2.39 -6.95 -15.63
C ASP A 156 2.32 -7.61 -14.25
N TRP A 157 2.87 -8.82 -14.14
CA TRP A 157 2.95 -9.57 -12.90
C TRP A 157 4.39 -9.61 -12.36
N LYS A 158 4.57 -9.27 -11.08
CA LYS A 158 5.87 -9.30 -10.41
C LYS A 158 5.77 -9.76 -8.96
N ILE A 159 6.87 -10.30 -8.46
CA ILE A 159 7.03 -10.62 -7.05
C ILE A 159 7.52 -9.38 -6.30
N VAL A 160 6.90 -9.09 -5.16
CA VAL A 160 7.27 -8.03 -4.22
C VAL A 160 7.90 -8.71 -3.01
N THR A 161 9.11 -8.27 -2.66
CA THR A 161 9.81 -8.74 -1.47
C THR A 161 10.03 -7.59 -0.49
N GLN A 162 10.61 -7.87 0.67
CA GLN A 162 11.03 -6.85 1.62
C GLN A 162 12.10 -5.88 1.06
N ARG A 163 12.69 -6.16 -0.10
CA ARG A 163 13.54 -5.19 -0.82
C ARG A 163 12.74 -4.20 -1.65
N SER A 164 11.54 -4.58 -2.09
CA SER A 164 10.64 -3.71 -2.86
C SER A 164 10.06 -2.58 -2.00
N VAL A 165 9.91 -2.80 -0.70
CA VAL A 165 9.55 -1.76 0.28
C VAL A 165 10.60 -1.75 1.37
N ALA A 166 11.57 -0.84 1.26
CA ALA A 166 12.67 -0.74 2.22
C ALA A 166 12.13 -0.63 3.67
N PRO A 167 12.75 -1.29 4.66
CA PRO A 167 12.24 -1.31 6.03
C PRO A 167 12.03 0.08 6.65
N ALA A 168 12.87 1.06 6.29
CA ALA A 168 12.73 2.45 6.73
C ALA A 168 11.45 3.09 6.15
N LEU A 169 11.26 2.98 4.83
CA LEU A 169 10.03 3.43 4.15
C LEU A 169 8.79 2.78 4.76
N ALA A 170 8.80 1.46 4.96
CA ALA A 170 7.68 0.74 5.57
C ALA A 170 7.35 1.30 6.96
N ARG A 171 8.33 1.46 7.85
CA ARG A 171 8.12 2.01 9.20
C ARG A 171 7.59 3.44 9.18
N ASN A 172 8.14 4.27 8.29
CA ASN A 172 7.70 5.66 8.14
C ASN A 172 6.25 5.73 7.66
N LEU A 173 5.88 4.96 6.64
CA LEU A 173 4.50 4.90 6.15
C LEU A 173 3.53 4.39 7.20
N ILE A 174 3.90 3.38 8.00
CA ILE A 174 3.09 2.91 9.13
C ILE A 174 2.85 4.03 10.15
N TRP A 175 3.90 4.79 10.49
CA TRP A 175 3.77 5.89 11.46
C TRP A 175 2.94 7.06 10.92
N LEU A 176 3.09 7.39 9.64
CA LEU A 176 2.34 8.44 8.94
C LEU A 176 0.87 8.07 8.73
N TYR A 177 0.58 6.81 8.38
CA TYR A 177 -0.78 6.33 8.14
C TYR A 177 -1.69 6.56 9.35
N ALA A 178 -1.15 6.45 10.57
CA ALA A 178 -1.88 6.75 11.80
C ALA A 178 -2.34 8.22 11.95
N GLY A 179 -1.85 9.13 11.11
CA GLY A 179 -2.32 10.52 11.02
C GLY A 179 -2.76 10.89 9.61
N ALA A 180 -3.03 9.93 8.72
CA ALA A 180 -3.42 10.20 7.35
C ALA A 180 -4.74 10.99 7.26
N GLN A 181 -5.67 10.71 8.17
CA GLN A 181 -6.90 11.48 8.38
C GLN A 181 -6.83 12.18 9.74
N VAL A 182 -7.28 13.42 9.79
CA VAL A 182 -7.43 14.21 11.03
C VAL A 182 -8.88 14.65 11.17
N GLU A 183 -9.30 15.02 12.37
CA GLU A 183 -10.69 15.36 12.68
C GLU A 183 -10.80 16.78 13.26
N GLY A 184 -12.02 17.33 13.23
CA GLY A 184 -12.35 18.60 13.88
C GLY A 184 -11.48 19.77 13.39
N GLY A 185 -11.00 20.58 14.33
CA GLY A 185 -10.25 21.81 14.04
C GLY A 185 -8.94 21.61 13.25
N LEU A 186 -8.37 20.40 13.23
CA LEU A 186 -7.14 20.12 12.48
C LEU A 186 -7.33 20.10 10.96
N GLN A 187 -8.58 20.02 10.49
CA GLN A 187 -8.93 20.12 9.07
C GLN A 187 -9.00 21.56 8.56
N ALA A 188 -8.95 22.57 9.45
CA ALA A 188 -9.05 23.97 9.05
C ALA A 188 -7.84 24.37 8.18
N SER A 189 -8.11 24.81 6.95
CA SER A 189 -7.06 25.18 5.98
C SER A 189 -6.15 26.30 6.50
N ASP A 190 -6.69 27.28 7.22
CA ASP A 190 -5.91 28.36 7.84
C ASP A 190 -4.91 27.84 8.87
N LEU A 191 -5.30 26.82 9.66
CA LEU A 191 -4.42 26.20 10.63
C LEU A 191 -3.30 25.42 9.93
N GLN A 192 -3.63 24.67 8.87
CA GLN A 192 -2.66 23.92 8.09
C GLN A 192 -1.65 24.84 7.40
N ALA A 193 -2.10 25.95 6.82
CA ALA A 193 -1.23 26.96 6.21
C ALA A 193 -0.26 27.56 7.23
N ARG A 194 -0.78 28.03 8.37
CA ARG A 194 0.05 28.57 9.47
C ARG A 194 1.01 27.54 10.05
N PHE A 195 0.61 26.27 10.10
CA PHE A 195 1.48 25.16 10.53
C PHE A 195 2.68 24.99 9.60
N VAL A 196 2.43 25.00 8.29
CA VAL A 196 3.46 24.91 7.26
C VAL A 196 4.41 26.11 7.32
N GLU A 197 3.88 27.33 7.45
CA GLU A 197 4.68 28.56 7.61
C GLU A 197 5.58 28.48 8.84
N CYS A 198 5.02 28.12 10.01
CA CYS A 198 5.79 27.98 11.25
C CYS A 198 6.88 26.91 11.16
N LEU A 199 6.62 25.82 10.43
CA LEU A 199 7.56 24.73 10.24
C LEU A 199 8.74 25.16 9.35
N ASP A 200 8.46 25.90 8.28
CA ASP A 200 9.45 26.44 7.35
C ASP A 200 10.34 27.49 8.04
N GLU A 201 9.72 28.46 8.73
CA GLU A 201 10.43 29.47 9.53
C GLU A 201 11.30 28.86 10.64
N ALA A 202 10.79 27.81 11.29
CA ALA A 202 11.54 27.15 12.35
C ALA A 202 12.80 26.46 11.78
N GLY A 203 12.72 25.93 10.55
CA GLY A 203 13.79 25.24 9.85
C GLY A 203 14.22 23.93 10.52
N THR A 204 14.81 23.02 9.73
CA THR A 204 15.11 21.66 10.22
C THR A 204 16.37 21.56 11.06
N HIS A 205 17.38 22.43 10.88
CA HIS A 205 18.60 22.61 11.71
C HIS A 205 19.20 21.31 12.36
N ASP A 206 20.02 21.43 13.40
CA ASP A 206 20.53 20.29 14.19
C ASP A 206 19.56 19.87 15.30
N ARG A 207 18.25 20.06 15.10
CA ARG A 207 17.21 19.74 16.08
C ARG A 207 16.52 18.42 15.75
N THR A 208 15.97 17.79 16.77
CA THR A 208 15.13 16.60 16.60
C THR A 208 13.78 16.96 16.02
N LEU A 209 13.11 16.01 15.36
CA LEU A 209 11.73 16.20 14.87
C LEU A 209 10.78 16.58 16.03
N SER A 210 10.96 15.98 17.20
CA SER A 210 10.18 16.33 18.40
C SER A 210 10.40 17.78 18.83
N SER A 211 11.64 18.26 18.82
CA SER A 211 11.96 19.65 19.16
C SER A 211 11.33 20.64 18.17
N LEU A 212 11.43 20.33 16.86
CA LEU A 212 10.79 21.12 15.81
C LEU A 212 9.26 21.20 16.02
N LEU A 213 8.61 20.05 16.21
CA LEU A 213 7.15 20.00 16.40
C LEU A 213 6.69 20.64 17.71
N ARG A 214 7.52 20.63 18.77
CA ARG A 214 7.25 21.40 19.99
C ARG A 214 7.30 22.90 19.73
N ALA A 215 8.30 23.38 19.00
CA ALA A 215 8.39 24.80 18.67
C ALA A 215 7.16 25.30 17.90
N VAL A 216 6.70 24.53 16.89
CA VAL A 216 5.47 24.84 16.14
C VAL A 216 4.22 24.76 17.03
N SER A 217 4.13 23.74 17.89
CA SER A 217 3.05 23.57 18.87
C SER A 217 2.90 24.78 19.79
N TYR A 218 4.00 25.32 20.32
CA TYR A 218 3.98 26.52 21.15
C TYR A 218 3.54 27.76 20.38
N ARG A 219 4.06 27.98 19.17
CA ARG A 219 3.72 29.15 18.35
C ARG A 219 2.24 29.20 17.97
N LEU A 220 1.63 28.04 17.74
CA LEU A 220 0.23 27.94 17.31
C LEU A 220 -0.75 27.67 18.45
N ASN A 221 -0.28 27.62 19.70
CA ASN A 221 -1.08 27.23 20.86
C ASN A 221 -1.82 25.89 20.63
N LEU A 222 -1.13 24.93 20.01
CA LEU A 222 -1.63 23.58 19.76
C LEU A 222 -1.07 22.61 20.79
N ALA A 223 -1.83 21.58 21.17
CA ALA A 223 -1.28 20.47 21.91
C ALA A 223 -0.17 19.79 21.09
N TYR A 224 0.92 19.37 21.73
CA TYR A 224 2.03 18.70 21.03
C TYR A 224 1.56 17.43 20.29
N SER A 225 0.61 16.67 20.85
CA SER A 225 0.01 15.52 20.18
C SER A 225 -0.69 15.90 18.87
N ASP A 226 -1.32 17.07 18.81
CA ASP A 226 -2.01 17.55 17.62
C ASP A 226 -1.02 18.07 16.58
N ALA A 227 0.07 18.71 16.99
CA ALA A 227 1.17 19.06 16.09
C ALA A 227 1.79 17.80 15.43
N VAL A 228 1.96 16.72 16.18
CA VAL A 228 2.43 15.43 15.63
C VAL A 228 1.41 14.84 14.65
N ARG A 229 0.12 14.84 14.98
CA ARG A 229 -0.95 14.37 14.07
C ARG A 229 -1.01 15.19 12.79
N LEU A 230 -0.94 16.52 12.91
CA LEU A 230 -0.99 17.43 11.78
C LEU A 230 0.23 17.29 10.87
N PHE A 231 1.42 17.13 11.43
CA PHE A 231 2.62 16.81 10.65
C PHE A 231 2.45 15.52 9.84
N LYS A 232 1.98 14.44 10.47
CA LYS A 232 1.71 13.17 9.77
C LYS A 232 0.71 13.36 8.63
N HIS A 233 -0.37 14.08 8.88
CA HIS A 233 -1.41 14.38 7.90
C HIS A 233 -0.85 15.12 6.69
N LEU A 234 -0.10 16.19 6.93
CA LEU A 234 0.47 17.03 5.88
C LEU A 234 1.54 16.28 5.07
N VAL A 235 2.31 15.39 5.69
CA VAL A 235 3.25 14.52 4.96
C VAL A 235 2.52 13.45 4.16
N TRP A 236 1.51 12.80 4.74
CA TRP A 236 0.70 11.79 4.05
C TRP A 236 0.06 12.35 2.77
N ASN A 237 -0.53 13.53 2.89
CA ASN A 237 -1.22 14.24 1.80
C ASN A 237 -0.29 15.07 0.90
N LYS A 238 1.04 14.89 1.05
CA LYS A 238 2.08 15.52 0.22
C LYS A 238 2.07 17.05 0.24
N VAL A 239 1.54 17.67 1.29
CA VAL A 239 1.70 19.11 1.52
C VAL A 239 3.14 19.40 1.96
N ILE A 240 3.68 18.51 2.80
CA ILE A 240 5.09 18.49 3.20
C ILE A 240 5.75 17.26 2.57
N LEU A 241 6.83 17.47 1.83
CA LEU A 241 7.66 16.39 1.30
C LEU A 241 8.85 16.16 2.20
N VAL A 242 9.12 14.88 2.48
CA VAL A 242 10.25 14.42 3.28
C VAL A 242 10.90 13.22 2.60
N ASP A 243 12.20 13.02 2.80
CA ASP A 243 12.83 11.77 2.41
C ASP A 243 12.37 10.62 3.34
N LEU A 244 11.56 9.72 2.78
CA LEU A 244 11.04 8.57 3.52
C LEU A 244 12.00 7.38 3.52
N SER A 245 13.15 7.46 2.85
CA SER A 245 14.17 6.40 2.87
C SER A 245 14.96 6.40 4.19
N THR A 246 14.99 7.54 4.89
CA THR A 246 15.64 7.69 6.19
C THR A 246 14.64 7.47 7.34
N PRO A 247 14.97 6.71 8.40
CA PRO A 247 14.06 6.51 9.53
C PRO A 247 13.61 7.83 10.18
N MET A 248 12.29 8.05 10.20
CA MET A 248 11.68 9.25 10.76
C MET A 248 11.14 8.96 12.16
N LEU A 249 12.00 9.11 13.16
CA LEU A 249 11.64 9.01 14.57
C LEU A 249 11.55 10.41 15.19
N LEU A 250 10.64 10.61 16.13
CA LEU A 250 10.53 11.88 16.87
C LEU A 250 11.83 12.26 17.58
N THR A 251 12.64 11.28 17.98
CA THR A 251 13.93 11.47 18.65
C THR A 251 15.10 11.66 17.70
N SER A 252 14.93 11.37 16.41
CA SER A 252 15.96 11.59 15.39
C SER A 252 15.96 13.04 14.91
N GLN A 253 17.05 13.44 14.24
CA GLN A 253 17.12 14.74 13.57
C GLN A 253 15.92 14.95 12.65
N ALA A 254 15.39 16.17 12.62
CA ALA A 254 14.29 16.51 11.74
C ALA A 254 14.71 16.28 10.27
N PRO A 255 13.93 15.51 9.48
CA PRO A 255 14.26 15.31 8.08
C PRO A 255 14.18 16.64 7.34
N THR A 256 14.94 16.80 6.25
CA THR A 256 14.77 17.95 5.35
C THR A 256 13.33 17.99 4.84
N LEU A 257 12.69 19.16 4.97
CA LEU A 257 11.29 19.37 4.62
C LEU A 257 11.25 20.26 3.37
N ARG A 258 10.39 19.90 2.42
CA ARG A 258 10.06 20.76 1.28
C ARG A 258 8.55 20.96 1.23
N VAL A 259 8.13 22.20 1.31
CA VAL A 259 6.72 22.58 1.18
C VAL A 259 6.35 22.64 -0.30
N LEU A 260 5.23 22.01 -0.69
CA LEU A 260 4.66 22.24 -2.01
C LEU A 260 3.75 23.48 -1.99
N PRO A 261 3.85 24.38 -3.00
CA PRO A 261 2.89 25.48 -3.14
C PRO A 261 1.46 24.95 -3.27
N ALA A 262 0.49 25.67 -2.71
CA ALA A 262 -0.93 25.29 -2.75
C ALA A 262 -1.44 25.00 -4.19
N ASP A 263 -0.89 25.70 -5.19
CA ASP A 263 -1.25 25.60 -6.61
C ASP A 263 -0.55 24.45 -7.37
N ALA A 264 0.42 23.77 -6.74
CA ALA A 264 1.20 22.70 -7.38
C ALA A 264 0.45 21.36 -7.49
N SER A 265 -0.83 21.30 -7.08
CA SER A 265 -1.71 20.14 -7.23
C SER A 265 -1.83 19.64 -8.68
N SER A 266 -1.51 20.50 -9.66
CA SER A 266 -1.50 20.21 -11.10
C SER A 266 -0.22 19.56 -11.63
N VAL A 267 0.90 19.59 -10.88
CA VAL A 267 2.24 19.10 -11.33
C VAL A 267 2.59 17.72 -10.73
N LYS A 268 1.70 17.13 -9.94
CA LYS A 268 1.90 15.88 -9.20
C LYS A 268 1.82 14.61 -10.08
N ARG A 269 2.81 14.39 -10.97
CA ARG A 269 2.85 13.20 -11.86
C ARG A 269 4.06 12.28 -11.72
N ALA A 270 5.04 12.61 -10.89
CA ALA A 270 6.25 11.80 -10.79
C ALA A 270 6.71 11.60 -9.33
N ALA A 271 6.10 10.61 -8.66
CA ALA A 271 6.72 9.82 -7.59
C ALA A 271 5.95 8.50 -7.43
#